data_AF-A0A926SYA9-F1
#
_entry.id   AF-A0A926SYA9-F1
#
_cell.length_a   1.000
_cell.length_b   1.000
_cell.length_c   1.000
_cell.angle_alpha   90.00
_cell.angle_beta   90.00
_cell.angle_gamma   90.00
#
_symmetry.space_group_name_H-M   'P 1'
#
loop_
_entity.id
_entity.type
_entity.pdbx_description
1 polymer ?
#
loop_
_entity_poly.entity_id
_entity_poly.type
_entity_poly.pdbx_seq_one_letter_code
_entity_poly.pdbx_strand_id
1 'polypeptide(L)' 'MSPAVNLLPSAIADLFAQVTISGKITRADRYGLMAALLDDTIDAEEKSSIDRLLHAVCRGRLKVVNEISAVL' A
#
# COMPACT_ATOMS: atom_id res chain seq x y z
N MET A 1 -9.02 22.90 16.61
CA MET A 1 -8.29 21.73 16.10
C MET A 1 -9.33 20.75 15.59
N SER A 2 -9.46 20.62 14.27
CA SER A 2 -10.28 19.55 13.71
C SER A 2 -9.65 18.21 14.10
N PRO A 3 -10.42 17.20 14.54
CA PRO A 3 -9.84 15.90 14.85
C PRO A 3 -9.15 15.37 13.59
N ALA A 4 -7.92 14.85 13.74
CA ALA A 4 -7.26 14.11 12.67
C ALA A 4 -8.05 12.82 12.46
N VAL A 5 -8.91 12.81 11.45
CA VAL A 5 -9.68 11.63 11.07
C VAL A 5 -8.80 10.79 10.16
N ASN A 6 -8.40 9.60 10.62
CA ASN A 6 -7.84 8.60 9.72
C ASN A 6 -8.96 8.15 8.78
N LEU A 7 -8.87 8.57 7.52
CA LEU A 7 -9.90 8.34 6.51
C LEU A 7 -9.95 6.88 6.06
N LEU A 8 -8.86 6.13 6.25
CA LEU A 8 -8.66 4.80 5.72
C LEU A 8 -7.95 3.92 6.76
N PRO A 9 -8.58 3.67 7.92
CA PRO A 9 -8.00 2.79 8.93
C PRO A 9 -7.73 1.42 8.31
N SER A 10 -6.56 0.84 8.63
CA SER A 10 -6.07 -0.47 8.17
C SER A 10 -5.91 -0.67 6.66
N ALA A 11 -6.09 0.37 5.82
CA ALA A 11 -6.00 0.19 4.37
C ALA A 11 -4.62 -0.28 3.90
N ILE A 12 -3.53 0.13 4.57
CA ILE A 12 -2.19 -0.37 4.28
C ILE A 12 -2.04 -1.85 4.64
N ALA A 13 -2.63 -2.30 5.74
CA ALA A 13 -2.60 -3.70 6.15
C ALA A 13 -3.36 -4.59 5.15
N ASP A 14 -4.54 -4.15 4.70
CA ASP A 14 -5.34 -4.86 3.69
C ASP A 14 -4.61 -4.95 2.34
N LEU A 15 -4.05 -3.82 1.89
CA LEU A 15 -3.23 -3.77 0.67
C LEU A 15 -2.01 -4.69 0.81
N PHE A 16 -1.32 -4.67 1.94
CA PHE A 16 -0.17 -5.54 2.20
C PHE A 16 -0.56 -7.02 2.08
N ALA A 17 -1.68 -7.43 2.68
CA ALA A 17 -2.19 -8.80 2.59
C ALA A 17 -2.51 -9.17 1.14
N GLN A 18 -3.26 -8.33 0.43
CA GLN A 18 -3.65 -8.56 -0.96
C GLN A 18 -2.43 -8.68 -1.90
N VAL A 19 -1.47 -7.76 -1.79
CA VAL A 19 -0.26 -7.74 -2.62
C VAL A 19 0.62 -8.95 -2.32
N THR A 20 0.71 -9.36 -1.04
CA THR A 20 1.45 -10.56 -0.64
C THR A 20 0.84 -11.83 -1.21
N ILE A 21 -0.50 -11.93 -1.23
CA ILE A 21 -1.22 -13.09 -1.79
C ILE A 21 -1.12 -13.12 -3.32
N SER A 22 -1.34 -11.98 -3.98
CA SER A 22 -1.35 -11.91 -5.44
C SER A 22 0.04 -11.91 -6.08
N GLY A 23 1.07 -11.52 -5.31
CA GLY A 23 2.43 -11.30 -5.81
C GLY A 23 2.54 -10.08 -6.74
N LYS A 24 1.50 -9.26 -6.83
CA LYS A 24 1.38 -8.15 -7.78
C LYS A 24 1.10 -6.84 -7.07
N ILE A 25 1.71 -5.76 -7.55
CA ILE A 25 1.33 -4.39 -7.23
C ILE A 25 0.69 -3.79 -8.48
N THR A 26 -0.61 -3.50 -8.42
CA THR A 26 -1.36 -2.89 -9.52
C THR A 26 -1.11 -1.39 -9.62
N ARG A 27 -1.67 -0.75 -10.65
CA ARG A 27 -1.63 0.73 -10.74
C ARG A 27 -2.36 1.40 -9.59
N ALA A 28 -3.50 0.84 -9.16
CA ALA A 28 -4.28 1.39 -8.06
C ALA A 28 -3.49 1.31 -6.75
N ASP A 29 -2.88 0.16 -6.45
CA ASP A 29 -2.07 -0.03 -5.25
C ASP A 29 -0.89 0.96 -5.20
N ARG A 30 -0.23 1.19 -6.34
CA ARG A 30 0.88 2.15 -6.41
C ARG A 30 0.43 3.57 -6.10
N TYR A 31 -0.73 3.99 -6.59
CA TYR A 31 -1.27 5.31 -6.26
C TYR A 31 -1.77 5.38 -4.81
N GLY A 32 -2.34 4.29 -4.27
CA GLY A 32 -2.70 4.19 -2.86
C GLY A 32 -1.49 4.32 -1.93
N LEU A 33 -0.40 3.59 -2.22
CA LEU A 33 0.86 3.67 -1.49
C LEU A 33 1.49 5.08 -1.59
N MET A 34 1.44 5.70 -2.76
CA MET A 34 1.93 7.07 -2.94
C MET A 34 1.10 8.08 -2.15
N ALA A 35 -0.23 7.93 -2.13
CA ALA A 35 -1.11 8.77 -1.34
C ALA A 35 -0.82 8.62 0.16
N ALA A 36 -0.67 7.39 0.66
CA ALA A 36 -0.35 7.13 2.05
C ALA A 36 1.03 7.67 2.47
N LEU A 37 2.04 7.61 1.59
CA LEU A 37 3.36 8.19 1.85
C LEU A 37 3.36 9.73 1.89
N LEU A 38 2.38 10.35 1.24
CA LEU A 38 2.19 11.81 1.23
C LEU A 38 1.23 12.29 2.33
N ASP A 39 0.60 11.36 3.05
CA ASP A 39 -0.27 11.65 4.18
C ASP A 39 0.58 11.74 5.46
N ASP A 40 0.53 12.89 6.13
CA ASP A 40 1.23 13.12 7.40
C ASP A 40 0.63 12.32 8.57
N THR A 41 -0.44 11.55 8.33
CA THR A 41 -1.09 10.70 9.34
C THR A 41 -0.58 9.25 9.37
N ILE A 42 0.35 8.87 8.48
CA ILE A 42 0.91 7.51 8.45
C ILE A 42 1.68 7.17 9.74
N ASP A 43 1.38 6.01 10.33
CA ASP A 43 2.08 5.57 11.53
C ASP A 43 3.35 4.74 11.22
N ALA A 44 4.10 4.39 12.26
CA ALA A 44 5.36 3.64 12.12
C ALA A 44 5.15 2.20 11.61
N GLU A 45 4.01 1.57 11.92
CA GLU A 45 3.70 0.21 11.50
C GLU A 45 3.29 0.18 10.02
N GLU A 46 2.46 1.13 9.61
CA GLU A 46 2.09 1.34 8.21
C GLU A 46 3.33 1.65 7.37
N LYS A 47 4.19 2.57 7.82
CA LYS A 47 5.46 2.88 7.13
C LYS A 47 6.37 1.65 6.99
N SER A 48 6.52 0.87 8.06
CA SER A 48 7.28 -0.39 8.03
C SER A 48 6.69 -1.39 7.03
N SER A 49 5.36 -1.46 6.94
CA SER A 49 4.67 -2.31 5.97
C SER A 49 4.95 -1.86 4.53
N ILE A 50 4.93 -0.56 4.24
CA ILE A 50 5.29 -0.01 2.93
C ILE A 50 6.76 -0.30 2.59
N ASP A 51 7.68 -0.09 3.52
CA ASP A 51 9.11 -0.38 3.31
C ASP A 51 9.35 -1.86 2.95
N ARG A 52 8.62 -2.78 3.58
CA ARG A 52 8.67 -4.22 3.26
C ARG A 52 8.16 -4.52 1.84
N LEU A 53 7.10 -3.85 1.39
CA LEU A 53 6.60 -3.99 0.01
C LEU A 53 7.63 -3.48 -1.00
N LEU A 54 8.19 -2.28 -0.77
CA LEU A 54 9.22 -1.70 -1.62
C LEU A 54 10.46 -2.61 -1.68
N HIS A 55 10.90 -3.12 -0.53
CA HIS A 55 12.01 -4.07 -0.48
C HIS A 55 11.71 -5.34 -1.29
N ALA A 56 10.50 -5.90 -1.16
CA ALA A 56 10.10 -7.09 -1.91
C ALA A 56 10.05 -6.85 -3.43
N VAL A 57 9.65 -5.66 -3.89
CA VAL A 57 9.74 -5.24 -5.30
C VAL A 57 11.20 -5.19 -5.75
N CYS A 58 12.08 -4.51 -4.99
CA CYS A 58 13.51 -4.41 -5.32
C CYS A 58 14.20 -5.78 -5.38
N ARG A 59 13.73 -6.76 -4.59
CA ARG A 59 14.22 -8.14 -4.61
C ARG A 59 13.58 -9.02 -5.68
N GLY A 60 12.68 -8.49 -6.52
CA GLY A 60 11.96 -9.22 -7.55
C GLY A 60 10.92 -10.22 -7.03
N ARG A 61 10.54 -10.13 -5.74
CA ARG A 61 9.53 -10.98 -5.11
C ARG A 61 8.11 -10.53 -5.40
N LEU A 62 7.92 -9.24 -5.66
CA LEU A 62 6.66 -8.63 -6.09
C LEU A 62 6.82 -8.04 -7.48
N LYS A 63 5.80 -8.19 -8.33
CA LYS A 63 5.79 -7.65 -9.68
C LYS A 63 4.86 -6.44 -9.78
N VAL A 64 5.38 -5.31 -10.22
CA VAL A 64 4.54 -4.16 -10.59
C VAL A 64 3.89 -4.44 -11.94
N VAL A 65 2.57 -4.35 -12.01
CA VAL A 65 1.77 -4.65 -13.21
C VAL A 65 0.94 -3.43 -13.62
N ASN A 66 0.63 -3.32 -14.91
CA ASN A 66 -0.24 -2.28 -15.46
C ASN A 66 -1.73 -2.67 -15.42
N GLU A 67 -2.08 -3.63 -14.57
CA GLU A 67 -3.47 -4.01 -14.31
C GLU A 67 -4.12 -2.93 -13.43
N ILE A 68 -5.42 -2.71 -13.63
CA ILE A 68 -6.26 -1.91 -12.72
C ILE A 68 -6.82 -2.90 -11.70
N SER A 69 -6.97 -2.49 -10.43
CA SER A 69 -7.71 -3.29 -9.46
C SER A 69 -9.14 -3.45 -9.96
N ALA A 70 -9.46 -4.63 -10.47
CA ALA A 70 -10.80 -4.98 -10.91
C ALA A 70 -11.56 -5.56 -9.72
N VAL A 71 -12.75 -5.03 -9.46
CA VAL A 71 -13.74 -5.70 -8.63
C VAL A 71 -14.39 -6.75 -9.53
N LEU A 72 -14.18 -8.04 -9.24
CA LEU A 72 -14.96 -9.13 -9.83
C LEU A 72 -16.25 -9.31 -9.04
#